data_AF-A0ABC9Y350-F1
#
_entry.id   AF-A0ABC9Y350-F1
#
_cell.length_a   1.000
_cell.length_b   1.000
_cell.length_c   1.000
_cell.angle_alpha   90.00
_cell.angle_beta   90.00
_cell.angle_gamma   90.00
#
_symmetry.space_group_name_H-M   'P 1'
#
loop_
_entity.id
_entity.type
_entity.pdbx_description
1 polymer ?
#
loop_
_entity_poly.entity_id
_entity_poly.type
_entity_poly.pdbx_seq_one_letter_code
_entity_poly.pdbx_strand_id
1 'polypeptide(L)'
;MDNQLVKKHRMMSSINKFKTQMITESEELRKEARQLKRELLEAKQKKEERALKPKEKEEEEPPPNSVVEEYLQEKRKYEDKRKQQPKKGVSREDQTLALLDRFKSKLTQAIEETPENEVSEPEVDNDEGWMSHVLQFEDRSRKVKDASMQDEDTFEIYDPRNPVTKRRREESKKIMREKKERR
;
A
#
# COMPACT_ATOMS: atom_id res chain seq x y z
N MET A 1 -23.64 -42.92 -64.67
CA MET A 1 -24.29 -42.60 -63.37
C MET A 1 -23.29 -42.69 -62.20
N ASP A 2 -22.07 -43.17 -62.42
CA ASP A 2 -21.18 -43.66 -61.36
C ASP A 2 -20.38 -42.57 -60.63
N ASN A 3 -20.19 -41.40 -61.24
CA ASN A 3 -19.35 -40.34 -60.68
C ASN A 3 -19.99 -39.64 -59.47
N GLN A 4 -21.33 -39.62 -59.37
CA GLN A 4 -22.04 -39.08 -58.20
C GLN A 4 -21.97 -40.04 -57.00
N LEU A 5 -21.99 -41.35 -57.23
CA LEU A 5 -21.94 -42.36 -56.18
C LEU A 5 -20.55 -42.39 -55.52
N VAL A 6 -19.49 -42.29 -56.33
CA VAL A 6 -18.10 -42.20 -55.85
C VAL A 6 -17.86 -40.92 -55.03
N LYS A 7 -18.40 -39.77 -55.48
CA LYS A 7 -18.34 -38.52 -54.70
C LYS A 7 -19.07 -38.63 -53.35
N LYS A 8 -20.24 -39.28 -53.31
CA LYS A 8 -20.98 -39.51 -52.06
C LYS A 8 -20.20 -40.39 -51.08
N HIS A 9 -19.61 -41.48 -51.57
CA HIS A 9 -18.77 -42.38 -50.74
C HIS A 9 -17.54 -41.67 -50.18
N ARG A 10 -16.87 -40.84 -51.00
CA ARG A 10 -15.72 -40.04 -50.56
C ARG A 10 -16.11 -39.02 -49.50
N MET A 11 -17.24 -38.33 -49.65
CA MET A 11 -17.75 -37.40 -48.63
C MET A 11 -18.12 -38.12 -47.33
N MET A 12 -18.83 -39.26 -47.37
CA MET A 12 -19.18 -40.02 -46.16
C MET A 12 -17.93 -40.55 -45.44
N SER A 13 -16.91 -40.99 -46.18
CA SER A 13 -15.62 -41.40 -45.61
C SER A 13 -14.91 -40.23 -44.90
N SER A 14 -14.87 -39.05 -45.52
CA SER A 14 -14.31 -37.84 -44.90
C SER A 14 -15.07 -37.40 -43.64
N ILE A 15 -16.41 -37.46 -43.65
CA ILE A 15 -17.24 -37.12 -42.49
C ILE A 15 -16.98 -38.10 -41.33
N ASN A 16 -16.89 -39.40 -41.61
CA ASN A 16 -16.60 -40.40 -40.59
C ASN A 16 -15.19 -40.23 -40.00
N LYS A 17 -14.19 -39.91 -40.84
CA LYS A 17 -12.83 -39.62 -40.39
C LYS A 17 -12.78 -38.40 -39.46
N PHE A 18 -13.50 -37.34 -39.80
CA PHE A 18 -13.61 -36.14 -38.96
C PHE A 18 -14.30 -36.47 -37.63
N LYS A 19 -15.37 -37.27 -37.65
CA LYS A 19 -16.10 -37.67 -36.46
C LYS A 19 -15.24 -38.52 -35.52
N THR A 20 -14.42 -39.43 -36.06
CA THR A 20 -13.48 -40.22 -35.25
C THR A 20 -12.39 -39.35 -34.62
N GLN A 21 -11.85 -38.38 -35.36
CA GLN A 21 -10.84 -37.44 -34.84
C GLN A 21 -11.41 -36.57 -33.71
N MET A 22 -12.62 -36.05 -33.87
CA MET A 22 -13.30 -35.28 -32.84
C MET A 22 -13.54 -36.10 -31.55
N ILE A 23 -13.86 -37.39 -31.69
CA ILE A 23 -14.05 -38.27 -30.53
C ILE A 23 -12.71 -38.51 -29.82
N THR A 24 -11.63 -38.79 -30.56
CA THR A 24 -10.30 -39.01 -29.97
C THR A 24 -9.77 -37.76 -29.26
N GLU A 25 -9.88 -36.59 -29.89
CA GLU A 25 -9.48 -35.31 -29.26
C GLU A 25 -10.29 -35.03 -27.99
N SER A 26 -11.60 -35.31 -28.01
CA SER A 26 -12.45 -35.14 -26.83
C SER A 26 -12.08 -36.09 -25.69
N GLU A 27 -11.63 -37.30 -25.98
CA GLU A 27 -11.15 -38.26 -24.98
C GLU A 27 -9.81 -37.86 -24.38
N GLU A 28 -8.90 -37.32 -25.21
CA GLU A 28 -7.61 -36.78 -24.76
C GLU A 28 -7.80 -35.58 -23.83
N LEU A 29 -8.65 -34.61 -24.21
CA LEU A 29 -9.01 -33.47 -23.36
C LEU A 29 -9.61 -33.91 -22.02
N ARG A 30 -10.44 -34.96 -22.02
CA ARG A 30 -11.02 -35.52 -20.78
C ARG A 30 -9.95 -36.19 -19.92
N LYS A 31 -8.93 -36.83 -20.50
CA LYS A 31 -7.80 -37.41 -19.74
C LYS A 31 -6.94 -36.32 -19.12
N GLU A 32 -6.60 -35.28 -19.88
CA GLU A 32 -5.83 -34.12 -19.40
C GLU A 32 -6.56 -33.40 -18.27
N ALA A 33 -7.88 -33.14 -18.42
CA ALA A 33 -8.67 -32.53 -17.36
C ALA A 33 -8.71 -33.36 -16.06
N ARG A 34 -8.74 -34.70 -16.19
CA ARG A 34 -8.65 -35.61 -15.02
C ARG A 34 -7.27 -35.57 -14.38
N GLN A 35 -6.21 -35.49 -15.18
CA GLN A 35 -4.84 -35.40 -14.69
C GLN A 35 -4.59 -34.08 -13.95
N LEU A 36 -4.95 -32.94 -14.55
CA LEU A 36 -4.86 -31.62 -13.91
C LEU A 36 -5.66 -31.56 -12.60
N LYS A 37 -6.83 -32.21 -12.55
CA LYS A 37 -7.61 -32.29 -11.31
C LYS A 37 -6.88 -33.07 -10.21
N ARG A 38 -6.18 -34.16 -10.56
CA ARG A 38 -5.35 -34.92 -9.59
C ARG A 38 -4.16 -34.09 -9.13
N GLU A 39 -3.43 -33.47 -10.06
CA GLU A 39 -2.27 -32.62 -9.75
C GLU A 39 -2.66 -31.43 -8.86
N LEU A 40 -3.81 -30.79 -9.10
CA LEU A 40 -4.31 -29.72 -8.24
C LEU A 40 -4.69 -30.21 -6.84
N LEU A 41 -5.27 -31.41 -6.72
CA LEU A 41 -5.58 -32.01 -5.42
C LEU A 41 -4.30 -32.38 -4.66
N GLU A 42 -3.33 -32.98 -5.33
CA GLU A 42 -2.02 -33.33 -4.77
C GLU A 42 -1.22 -32.09 -4.38
N ALA A 43 -1.24 -31.03 -5.20
CA ALA A 43 -0.62 -29.75 -4.88
C ALA A 43 -1.28 -29.08 -3.67
N LYS A 44 -2.61 -29.18 -3.53
CA LYS A 44 -3.32 -28.71 -2.33
C LYS A 44 -2.94 -29.51 -1.09
N GLN A 45 -2.94 -30.83 -1.17
CA GLN A 45 -2.54 -31.71 -0.07
C GLN A 45 -1.08 -31.49 0.33
N LYS A 46 -0.16 -31.37 -0.63
CA LYS A 46 1.27 -31.07 -0.35
C LYS A 46 1.46 -29.69 0.26
N LYS A 47 0.66 -28.69 -0.15
CA LYS A 47 0.67 -27.34 0.46
C LYS A 47 0.13 -27.36 1.89
N GLU A 48 -0.90 -28.15 2.14
CA GLU A 48 -1.51 -28.34 3.46
C GLU A 48 -0.57 -29.15 4.38
N GLU A 49 0.06 -30.20 3.88
CA GLU A 49 1.10 -30.96 4.58
C GLU A 49 2.33 -30.09 4.89
N ARG A 50 2.75 -29.20 3.96
CA ARG A 50 3.83 -28.23 4.21
C ARG A 50 3.43 -27.10 5.17
N ALA A 51 2.13 -26.86 5.36
CA ALA A 51 1.61 -25.92 6.34
C ALA A 51 1.42 -26.56 7.73
N LEU A 52 1.20 -27.88 7.78
CA LEU A 52 0.99 -28.67 9.00
C LEU A 52 2.28 -29.29 9.54
N LYS A 53 3.27 -29.59 8.68
CA LYS A 53 4.64 -29.82 9.15
C LYS A 53 5.16 -28.47 9.64
N PRO A 54 5.58 -28.34 10.92
CA PRO A 54 6.45 -27.24 11.27
C PRO A 54 7.61 -27.33 10.28
N LYS A 55 7.94 -26.22 9.60
CA LYS A 55 9.16 -26.14 8.79
C LYS A 55 10.23 -26.86 9.59
N GLU A 56 10.63 -28.05 9.14
CA GLU A 56 11.87 -28.65 9.57
C GLU A 56 12.86 -27.52 9.45
N LYS A 57 13.50 -27.22 10.58
CA LYS A 57 14.63 -26.34 10.62
C LYS A 57 15.46 -26.78 9.41
N GLU A 58 15.60 -25.91 8.41
CA GLU A 58 16.88 -25.87 7.74
C GLU A 58 17.84 -25.72 8.91
N GLU A 59 18.48 -26.82 9.27
CA GLU A 59 19.75 -26.82 9.96
C GLU A 59 20.69 -26.11 8.99
N GLU A 60 20.54 -24.78 8.92
CA GLU A 60 21.63 -23.91 8.55
C GLU A 60 22.73 -24.25 9.55
N GLU A 61 23.85 -24.71 9.02
CA GLU A 61 25.08 -24.93 9.76
C GLU A 61 25.31 -23.79 10.77
N PRO A 62 25.89 -24.09 11.96
CA PRO A 62 26.14 -23.07 12.97
C PRO A 62 26.78 -21.85 12.29
N PRO A 63 26.13 -20.66 12.38
CA PRO A 63 26.55 -19.52 11.61
C PRO A 63 27.99 -19.18 11.97
N PRO A 64 28.88 -18.97 10.97
CA PRO A 64 30.30 -18.79 11.23
C PRO A 64 30.65 -17.46 11.95
N ASN A 65 29.65 -16.62 12.26
CA ASN A 65 29.81 -15.28 12.83
C ASN A 65 28.69 -14.92 13.83
N SER A 66 29.06 -14.39 15.00
CA SER A 66 28.16 -13.91 16.09
C SER A 66 27.02 -13.01 15.58
N VAL A 67 27.32 -12.11 14.66
CA VAL A 67 26.35 -11.15 14.10
C VAL A 67 25.22 -11.85 13.32
N VAL A 68 25.55 -12.95 12.62
CA VAL A 68 24.55 -13.71 11.87
C VAL A 68 23.64 -14.48 12.83
N GLU A 69 24.19 -14.97 13.94
CA GLU A 69 23.40 -15.63 14.99
C GLU A 69 22.42 -14.65 15.65
N GLU A 70 22.89 -13.46 16.05
CA GLU A 70 22.06 -12.39 16.62
C GLU A 70 20.92 -12.01 15.67
N TYR A 71 21.23 -11.82 14.39
CA TYR A 71 20.22 -11.53 13.36
C TYR A 71 19.16 -12.64 13.24
N LEU A 72 19.58 -13.91 13.22
CA LEU A 72 18.65 -15.04 13.14
C LEU A 72 17.77 -15.13 14.39
N GLN A 73 18.32 -14.86 15.57
CA GLN A 73 17.57 -14.80 16.83
C GLN A 73 16.55 -13.65 16.83
N GLU A 74 16.95 -12.45 16.42
CA GLU A 74 16.05 -11.30 16.30
C GLU A 74 14.94 -11.56 15.27
N LYS A 75 15.29 -12.09 14.11
CA LYS A 75 14.33 -12.47 13.07
C LYS A 75 13.27 -13.43 13.62
N ARG A 76 13.68 -14.47 14.35
CA ARG A 76 12.76 -15.43 15.01
C ARG A 76 11.85 -14.72 16.00
N LYS A 77 12.41 -13.85 16.87
CA LYS A 77 11.65 -13.06 17.85
C LYS A 77 10.56 -12.21 17.20
N TYR A 78 10.88 -11.51 16.11
CA TYR A 78 9.90 -10.67 15.41
C TYR A 78 8.91 -11.48 14.57
N GLU A 79 9.29 -12.63 14.02
CA GLU A 79 8.35 -13.53 13.35
C GLU A 79 7.29 -14.06 14.30
N ASP A 80 7.67 -14.42 15.53
CA ASP A 80 6.72 -14.93 16.53
C ASP A 80 5.80 -13.82 17.04
N LYS A 81 6.33 -12.61 17.30
CA LYS A 81 5.49 -11.43 17.58
C LYS A 81 4.50 -11.13 16.45
N ARG A 82 4.93 -11.28 15.19
CA ARG A 82 4.06 -11.08 14.02
C ARG A 82 2.94 -12.11 13.94
N LYS A 83 3.19 -13.36 14.37
CA LYS A 83 2.14 -14.40 14.43
C LYS A 83 1.13 -14.15 15.55
N GLN A 84 1.57 -13.58 16.67
CA GLN A 84 0.72 -13.21 17.81
C GLN A 84 -0.15 -11.98 17.53
N GLN A 85 0.28 -11.10 16.63
CA GLN A 85 -0.53 -9.95 16.24
C GLN A 85 -1.81 -10.40 15.54
N PRO A 86 -2.99 -9.92 15.97
CA PRO A 86 -4.25 -10.32 15.39
C PRO A 86 -4.31 -9.94 13.91
N LYS A 87 -4.83 -10.86 13.11
CA LYS A 87 -5.04 -10.65 11.68
C LYS A 87 -6.14 -9.59 11.48
N LYS A 88 -6.13 -8.95 10.32
CA LYS A 88 -7.09 -7.89 9.94
C LYS A 88 -8.54 -8.29 10.26
N GLY A 89 -9.33 -7.34 10.77
CA GLY A 89 -10.74 -7.54 11.15
C GLY A 89 -10.99 -7.18 12.62
N VAL A 90 -12.10 -7.69 13.17
CA VAL A 90 -12.63 -7.37 14.52
C VAL A 90 -11.58 -7.51 15.63
N SER A 91 -10.74 -8.55 15.60
CA SER A 91 -9.70 -8.75 16.61
C SER A 91 -8.63 -7.64 16.63
N ARG A 92 -8.42 -6.93 15.52
CA ARG A 92 -7.56 -5.74 15.47
C ARG A 92 -8.25 -4.54 16.12
N GLU A 93 -9.55 -4.38 15.91
CA GLU A 93 -10.34 -3.30 16.52
C GLU A 93 -10.33 -3.41 18.04
N ASP A 94 -10.57 -4.61 18.58
CA ASP A 94 -10.50 -4.88 20.01
C ASP A 94 -9.12 -4.53 20.60
N GLN A 95 -8.04 -4.89 19.89
CA GLN A 95 -6.69 -4.52 20.29
C GLN A 95 -6.49 -3.00 20.30
N THR A 96 -6.97 -2.30 19.27
CA THR A 96 -6.85 -0.84 19.20
C THR A 96 -7.69 -0.13 20.26
N LEU A 97 -8.87 -0.65 20.58
CA LEU A 97 -9.72 -0.13 21.65
C LEU A 97 -9.05 -0.34 23.01
N ALA A 98 -8.48 -1.51 23.27
CA ALA A 98 -7.73 -1.76 24.50
C ALA A 98 -6.52 -0.82 24.66
N LEU A 99 -5.82 -0.48 23.56
CA LEU A 99 -4.73 0.51 23.59
C LEU A 99 -5.27 1.94 23.81
N LEU A 100 -6.40 2.28 23.19
CA LEU A 100 -7.06 3.55 23.37
C LEU A 100 -7.54 3.74 24.82
N ASP A 101 -8.07 2.70 25.46
CA ASP A 101 -8.53 2.76 26.84
C ASP A 101 -7.36 2.98 27.80
N ARG A 102 -6.22 2.31 27.56
CA ARG A 102 -4.97 2.59 28.32
C ARG A 102 -4.50 4.03 28.14
N PHE A 103 -4.55 4.54 26.92
CA PHE A 103 -4.20 5.94 26.64
C PHE A 103 -5.13 6.90 27.38
N LYS A 104 -6.44 6.69 27.33
CA LYS A 104 -7.43 7.50 28.05
C LYS A 104 -7.18 7.49 29.54
N SER A 105 -6.92 6.32 30.15
CA SER A 105 -6.59 6.23 31.57
C SER A 105 -5.31 6.99 31.93
N LYS A 106 -4.25 6.91 31.10
CA LYS A 106 -3.03 7.71 31.31
C LYS A 106 -3.32 9.21 31.20
N LEU A 107 -4.14 9.61 30.21
CA LEU A 107 -4.50 11.00 29.98
C LEU A 107 -5.32 11.58 31.14
N THR A 108 -6.32 10.87 31.63
CA THR A 108 -7.14 11.33 32.77
C THR A 108 -6.31 11.42 34.04
N GLN A 109 -5.41 10.47 34.28
CA GLN A 109 -4.48 10.54 35.41
C GLN A 109 -3.60 11.79 35.33
N ALA A 110 -3.03 12.10 34.16
CA ALA A 110 -2.21 13.30 33.98
C ALA A 110 -3.02 14.60 34.20
N ILE A 111 -4.30 14.63 33.81
CA ILE A 111 -5.19 15.76 34.06
C ILE A 111 -5.52 15.90 35.55
N GLU A 112 -5.76 14.79 36.27
CA GLU A 112 -6.05 14.82 37.72
C GLU A 112 -4.83 15.23 38.56
N GLU A 113 -3.63 14.81 38.16
CA GLU A 113 -2.38 15.16 38.84
C GLU A 113 -1.98 16.63 38.63
N THR A 114 -2.51 17.30 37.60
CA THR A 114 -2.22 18.71 37.31
C THR A 114 -3.34 19.62 37.85
N PRO A 115 -3.08 20.48 38.84
CA PRO A 115 -4.11 21.32 39.43
C PRO A 115 -4.67 22.32 38.39
N GLU A 116 -6.00 22.46 38.33
CA GLU A 116 -6.77 23.28 37.36
C GLU A 116 -6.35 24.76 37.26
N ASN A 117 -5.51 25.27 38.17
CA ASN A 117 -5.23 26.69 38.33
C ASN A 117 -3.78 27.11 38.03
N GLU A 118 -2.91 26.20 37.60
CA GLU A 118 -1.57 26.54 37.13
C GLU A 118 -1.50 26.47 35.61
N VAL A 119 -1.83 27.59 34.97
CA VAL A 119 -1.19 27.98 33.70
C VAL A 119 0.23 28.46 34.02
N SER A 120 0.96 27.70 34.84
CA SER A 120 2.34 27.99 35.19
C SER A 120 3.21 27.35 34.13
N GLU A 121 4.12 28.12 33.57
CA GLU A 121 5.23 27.57 32.80
C GLU A 121 5.84 26.43 33.61
N PRO A 122 5.92 25.21 33.08
CA PRO A 122 6.44 24.09 33.86
C PRO A 122 7.89 24.41 34.25
N GLU A 123 8.15 24.63 35.55
CA GLU A 123 9.50 24.83 36.12
C GLU A 123 10.40 23.59 35.94
N VAL A 124 9.83 22.48 35.45
CA VAL A 124 10.51 21.21 35.26
C VAL A 124 10.21 20.67 33.85
N ASP A 125 11.26 20.55 33.03
CA ASP A 125 11.26 19.93 31.69
C ASP A 125 10.88 18.44 31.76
N ASN A 126 9.63 18.14 32.08
CA ASN A 126 9.06 16.82 31.84
C ASN A 126 8.28 16.87 30.52
N ASP A 127 8.67 16.03 29.56
CA ASP A 127 8.05 15.85 28.23
C ASP A 127 6.57 15.41 28.27
N GLU A 128 5.93 15.41 29.44
CA GLU A 128 4.57 14.93 29.69
C GLU A 128 3.55 16.08 29.87
N GLY A 129 4.00 17.33 29.96
CA GLY A 129 3.12 18.49 30.16
C GLY A 129 2.09 18.73 29.04
N TRP A 130 2.31 18.18 27.84
CA TRP A 130 1.35 18.26 26.74
C TRP A 130 0.08 17.42 26.96
N MET A 131 0.11 16.43 27.87
CA MET A 131 -1.06 15.58 28.15
C MET A 131 -2.15 16.33 28.91
N SER A 132 -1.80 17.28 29.78
CA SER A 132 -2.77 18.11 30.51
C SER A 132 -3.07 19.45 29.83
N HIS A 133 -2.22 19.89 28.90
CA HIS A 133 -2.35 21.18 28.26
C HIS A 133 -3.60 21.27 27.35
N VAL A 134 -4.37 22.35 27.50
CA VAL A 134 -5.51 22.67 26.64
C VAL A 134 -5.07 23.66 25.56
N LEU A 135 -5.26 23.30 24.30
CA LEU A 135 -4.89 24.13 23.16
C LEU A 135 -5.77 25.39 23.09
N GLN A 136 -5.16 26.54 23.41
CA GLN A 136 -5.82 27.86 23.34
C GLN A 136 -5.17 28.68 22.23
N PHE A 137 -6.00 29.18 21.32
CA PHE A 137 -5.56 30.13 20.29
C PHE A 137 -6.20 31.49 20.54
N GLU A 138 -5.41 32.54 20.41
CA GLU A 138 -5.95 33.88 20.17
C GLU A 138 -6.56 33.90 18.76
N ASP A 139 -7.76 34.49 18.60
CA ASP A 139 -8.43 34.63 17.30
C ASP A 139 -7.68 35.65 16.42
N ARG A 140 -6.53 35.23 15.91
CA ARG A 140 -5.74 35.95 14.94
C ARG A 140 -6.34 35.60 13.58
N SER A 141 -7.32 36.38 13.14
CA SER A 141 -7.93 36.31 11.79
C SER A 141 -6.94 36.56 10.62
N ARG A 142 -5.62 36.52 10.88
CA ARG A 142 -4.60 36.54 9.86
C ARG A 142 -4.73 35.25 9.05
N LYS A 143 -5.09 35.39 7.79
CA LYS A 143 -5.08 34.28 6.83
C LYS A 143 -3.68 33.69 6.82
N VAL A 144 -3.53 32.51 7.43
CA VAL A 144 -2.29 31.74 7.33
C VAL A 144 -2.06 31.49 5.85
N LYS A 145 -0.84 31.75 5.39
CA LYS A 145 -0.45 31.53 4.01
C LYS A 145 -0.52 30.03 3.76
N ASP A 146 -1.42 29.62 2.88
CA ASP A 146 -1.53 28.24 2.46
C ASP A 146 -0.28 27.88 1.68
N ALA A 147 0.38 26.78 2.05
CA ALA A 147 1.59 26.31 1.38
C ALA A 147 1.38 26.01 -0.12
N SER A 148 0.13 25.84 -0.55
CA SER A 148 -0.23 25.63 -1.95
C SER A 148 -0.46 26.94 -2.73
N MET A 149 -0.58 28.09 -2.06
CA MET A 149 -0.77 29.38 -2.71
C MET A 149 0.56 29.97 -3.14
N GLN A 150 0.60 30.51 -4.37
CA GLN A 150 1.78 31.20 -4.88
C GLN A 150 1.89 32.59 -4.25
N ASP A 151 2.87 32.74 -3.35
CA ASP A 151 3.23 33.96 -2.66
C ASP A 151 4.36 34.75 -3.34
N GLU A 152 4.67 35.92 -2.78
CA GLU A 152 5.73 36.85 -3.21
C GLU A 152 7.12 36.21 -3.31
N ASP A 153 7.37 35.15 -2.56
CA ASP A 153 8.63 34.40 -2.54
C ASP A 153 8.60 33.10 -3.36
N THR A 154 7.50 32.83 -4.10
CA THR A 154 7.38 31.61 -4.93
C THR A 154 8.43 31.55 -6.04
N PHE A 155 8.88 32.71 -6.50
CA PHE A 155 9.86 32.84 -7.56
C PHE A 155 10.98 33.77 -7.12
N GLU A 156 12.23 33.39 -7.37
CA GLU A 156 13.40 34.23 -7.08
C GLU A 156 13.26 35.60 -7.76
N ILE A 157 13.89 36.64 -7.20
CA ILE A 157 13.78 38.02 -7.71
C ILE A 157 14.22 38.18 -9.18
N TYR A 158 15.04 37.27 -9.69
CA TYR A 158 15.50 37.24 -11.07
C TYR A 158 14.66 36.35 -11.99
N ASP A 159 13.72 35.57 -11.43
CA ASP A 159 12.85 34.69 -12.20
C ASP A 159 11.88 35.53 -13.05
N PRO A 160 11.71 35.20 -14.35
CA PRO A 160 10.74 35.85 -15.23
C PRO A 160 9.28 35.82 -14.78
N ARG A 161 8.91 34.90 -13.90
CA ARG A 161 7.57 34.72 -13.34
C ARG A 161 7.37 35.50 -12.04
N ASN A 162 8.45 36.04 -11.47
CA ASN A 162 8.34 36.89 -10.29
C ASN A 162 7.42 38.09 -10.59
N PRO A 163 6.42 38.38 -9.73
CA PRO A 163 5.47 39.47 -9.94
C PRO A 163 6.14 40.81 -10.27
N VAL A 164 7.30 41.10 -9.67
CA VAL A 164 8.06 42.33 -9.91
C VAL A 164 8.62 42.37 -11.33
N THR A 165 9.24 41.29 -11.79
CA THR A 165 9.82 41.23 -13.15
C THR A 165 8.72 41.16 -14.21
N LYS A 166 7.60 40.49 -13.94
CA LYS A 166 6.41 40.45 -14.79
C LYS A 166 5.85 41.86 -15.04
N ARG A 167 5.65 42.64 -13.97
CA ARG A 167 5.15 44.03 -14.06
C ARG A 167 6.04 44.89 -14.96
N ARG A 168 7.35 44.88 -14.72
CA ARG A 168 8.32 45.67 -15.51
C ARG A 168 8.31 45.31 -17.00
N ARG A 169 8.16 44.01 -17.33
CA ARG A 169 8.08 43.52 -18.71
C ARG A 169 6.78 43.92 -19.39
N GLU A 170 5.65 43.79 -18.71
CA GLU A 170 4.33 44.13 -19.25
C GLU A 170 4.22 45.64 -19.50
N GLU A 171 4.71 46.47 -18.60
CA GLU A 171 4.80 47.93 -18.77
C GLU A 171 5.68 48.30 -19.97
N SER A 172 6.86 47.69 -20.10
CA SER A 172 7.74 47.92 -21.25
C SER A 172 7.08 47.55 -22.58
N LYS A 173 6.34 46.42 -22.60
CA LYS A 173 5.55 46.00 -23.78
C LYS A 173 4.40 46.95 -24.07
N LYS A 174 3.73 47.47 -23.04
CA LYS A 174 2.64 48.44 -23.18
C LYS A 174 3.15 49.75 -23.79
N ILE A 175 4.26 50.28 -23.26
CA ILE A 175 4.91 51.49 -23.78
C ILE A 175 5.34 51.29 -25.25
N MET A 176 5.92 50.13 -25.59
CA MET A 176 6.33 49.83 -26.96
C MET A 176 5.13 49.74 -27.92
N ARG A 177 4.02 49.14 -27.49
CA ARG A 177 2.78 49.04 -28.28
C ARG A 177 2.18 50.43 -28.52
N GLU A 178 2.07 51.25 -27.49
CA GLU A 178 1.52 52.61 -27.62
C GLU A 178 2.38 53.48 -28.58
N LYS A 179 3.71 53.35 -28.51
CA LYS A 179 4.60 54.06 -29.43
C LYS A 179 4.46 53.59 -30.89
N LYS A 180 4.13 52.31 -31.10
CA LYS A 180 3.89 51.75 -32.44
C LYS A 180 2.55 52.21 -33.00
N GLU A 181 1.52 52.34 -32.16
CA GLU A 181 0.18 52.78 -32.56
C GLU A 181 0.11 54.28 -32.86
N ARG A 182 1.02 55.08 -32.29
CA ARG A 182 1.16 56.51 -32.59
C ARG A 182 1.96 56.84 -33.87
N ARG A 183 2.51 55.83 -34.57
CA ARG A 183 3.28 56.00 -35.82
C ARG A 183 2.46 55.53 -37.01
#